data_AF-A0A136IL59-F1
#
_entry.id   AF-A0A136IL59-F1
#
_cell.length_a   1.000
_cell.length_b   1.000
_cell.length_c   1.000
_cell.angle_alpha   90.00
_cell.angle_beta   90.00
_cell.angle_gamma   90.00
#
_symmetry.space_group_name_H-M   'P 1'
#
loop_
_entity.id
_entity.type
_entity.pdbx_description
1 polymer ?
#
loop_
_entity_poly.entity_id
_entity_poly.type
_entity_poly.pdbx_seq_one_letter_code
_entity_poly.pdbx_strand_id
1 'polypeptide(L)'
;MTAMYLNLEPVQPCTNAPTLPGQPAIALSDSQKVLEFVSRDIVPRDLNRIALRLWWMSRWNKENVSPLHRQRVKNRQIILTEEAKLHLVWAYKIIYIKPLPRYLLSKPFWDTYLCQPSNQPACEAFAQVRSAAFGLIRSYAYLVHHESDFNIAIDLQLLPPDTKWDDFARYLSAMRAIADEHCSPRYAYGEIRLTRLNFYAPILLRRRYYHRTEYHYSGYFAAFYGPCLFVIGLSTVILTALQLTVQVDIEAAARNASADDSSPVSDPENATITAENSLLKSFCRFVGYSSVAISSVAAVYLMVLLLAKFGREWHYAIRERVRRREEVLRERDRLRAKGSRMTSDAGDVSRLPLYHVKSAME
;
A
#
# COMPACT_ATOMS: atom_id res chain seq x y z
N MET A 1 -4.56 -39.00 12.78
CA MET A 1 -4.39 -37.81 13.64
C MET A 1 -5.71 -37.06 13.65
N THR A 2 -6.57 -37.43 14.58
CA THR A 2 -7.94 -36.91 14.73
C THR A 2 -7.86 -35.50 15.27
N ALA A 3 -8.42 -34.53 14.55
CA ALA A 3 -8.47 -33.14 14.98
C ALA A 3 -9.29 -33.05 16.27
N MET A 4 -8.62 -32.65 17.35
CA MET A 4 -9.24 -32.35 18.63
C MET A 4 -10.06 -31.08 18.45
N TYR A 5 -11.35 -31.24 18.14
CA TYR A 5 -12.31 -30.15 18.18
C TYR A 5 -12.35 -29.64 19.63
N LEU A 6 -11.88 -28.41 19.85
CA LEU A 6 -12.17 -27.69 21.08
C LEU A 6 -13.69 -27.55 21.15
N ASN A 7 -14.34 -28.41 21.92
CA ASN A 7 -15.71 -28.21 22.40
C ASN A 7 -15.67 -27.03 23.38
N LEU A 8 -15.63 -25.82 22.82
CA LEU A 8 -15.96 -24.61 23.56
C LEU A 8 -17.48 -24.62 23.76
N GLU A 9 -17.92 -25.21 24.87
CA GLU A 9 -19.29 -24.97 25.34
C GLU A 9 -19.49 -23.45 25.46
N PRO A 10 -20.58 -22.90 24.90
CA PRO A 10 -20.84 -21.48 25.06
C PRO A 10 -21.05 -21.19 26.54
N VAL A 11 -20.14 -20.42 27.13
CA VAL A 11 -20.36 -19.78 28.43
C VAL A 11 -21.67 -19.03 28.32
N GLN A 12 -22.72 -19.54 28.97
CA GLN A 12 -24.03 -18.90 28.99
C GLN A 12 -23.83 -17.49 29.55
N PRO A 13 -24.08 -16.42 28.78
CA PRO A 13 -23.91 -15.07 29.29
C PRO A 13 -24.93 -14.88 30.42
N CYS A 14 -24.43 -14.68 31.63
CA CYS A 14 -25.23 -14.38 32.82
C CYS A 14 -25.81 -12.96 32.72
N THR A 15 -26.63 -12.66 31.69
CA THR A 15 -27.52 -11.50 31.55
C THR A 15 -28.04 -11.42 30.12
N ASN A 16 -29.37 -11.36 29.93
CA ASN A 16 -30.04 -11.04 28.66
C ASN A 16 -29.82 -9.57 28.21
N ALA A 17 -28.67 -8.98 28.55
CA ALA A 17 -28.38 -7.60 28.21
C ALA A 17 -28.11 -7.50 26.70
N PRO A 18 -28.69 -6.52 25.99
CA PRO A 18 -28.44 -6.37 24.56
C PRO A 18 -26.94 -6.12 24.31
N THR A 19 -26.31 -7.00 23.54
CA THR A 19 -24.91 -6.86 23.11
C THR A 19 -24.81 -6.17 21.76
N LEU A 20 -23.65 -5.60 21.45
CA LEU A 20 -23.39 -5.00 20.14
C LEU A 20 -23.43 -6.08 19.04
N PRO A 21 -24.28 -5.95 18.00
CA PRO A 21 -24.39 -6.99 16.96
C PRO A 21 -23.06 -7.22 16.24
N GLY A 22 -22.64 -8.49 16.18
CA GLY A 22 -21.35 -8.90 15.63
C GLY A 22 -20.17 -8.81 16.60
N GLN A 23 -20.37 -8.28 17.82
CA GLN A 23 -19.35 -8.16 18.86
C GLN A 23 -19.93 -8.59 20.22
N PRO A 24 -19.99 -9.92 20.49
CA PRO A 24 -20.65 -10.43 21.70
C PRO A 24 -19.95 -10.02 23.00
N ALA A 25 -18.67 -9.61 22.93
CA ALA A 25 -17.91 -9.16 24.09
C ALA A 25 -18.29 -7.75 24.60
N ILE A 26 -19.07 -6.98 23.84
CA ILE A 26 -19.38 -5.58 24.16
C ILE A 26 -20.88 -5.45 24.44
N ALA A 27 -21.22 -5.10 25.68
CA ALA A 27 -22.59 -4.78 26.07
C ALA A 27 -22.99 -3.41 25.51
N LEU A 28 -24.21 -3.29 24.96
CA LEU A 28 -24.71 -2.04 24.37
C LEU A 28 -24.92 -0.94 25.43
N SER A 29 -25.08 -1.33 26.70
CA SER A 29 -25.19 -0.42 27.85
C SER A 29 -23.88 0.29 28.20
N ASP A 30 -22.74 -0.27 27.83
CA ASP A 30 -21.42 0.32 28.08
C ASP A 30 -21.05 1.29 26.93
N SER A 31 -21.61 2.50 27.01
CA SER A 31 -21.47 3.52 25.96
C SER A 31 -20.01 3.90 25.68
N GLN A 32 -19.16 3.93 26.71
CA GLN A 32 -17.74 4.27 26.54
C GLN A 32 -17.01 3.20 25.72
N LYS A 33 -17.16 1.92 26.08
CA LYS A 33 -16.52 0.83 25.31
C LYS A 33 -17.06 0.73 23.89
N VAL A 34 -18.37 0.91 23.70
CA VAL A 34 -18.98 0.91 22.37
C VAL A 34 -18.41 2.04 21.51
N LEU A 35 -18.34 3.26 22.03
CA LEU A 35 -17.81 4.41 21.28
C LEU A 35 -16.33 4.27 20.96
N GLU A 36 -15.52 3.76 21.89
CA GLU A 36 -14.10 3.51 21.65
C GLU A 36 -13.90 2.50 20.53
N PHE A 37 -14.64 1.37 20.59
CA PHE A 37 -14.60 0.34 19.57
C PHE A 37 -15.05 0.87 18.20
N VAL A 38 -16.24 1.48 18.13
CA VAL A 38 -16.80 2.00 16.89
C VAL A 38 -15.92 3.12 16.32
N SER A 39 -15.42 4.04 17.16
CA SER A 39 -14.49 5.09 16.72
C SER A 39 -13.25 4.49 16.04
N ARG A 40 -12.69 3.42 16.59
CA ARG A 40 -11.55 2.72 15.97
C ARG A 40 -11.93 2.00 14.68
N ASP A 41 -13.14 1.44 14.63
CA ASP A 41 -13.59 0.56 13.54
C ASP A 41 -14.00 1.33 12.28
N ILE A 42 -14.76 2.43 12.41
CA ILE A 42 -15.37 3.14 11.27
C ILE A 42 -14.79 4.53 10.98
N VAL A 43 -14.09 5.18 11.93
CA VAL A 43 -13.63 6.57 11.73
C VAL A 43 -12.29 6.58 10.97
N PRO A 44 -12.24 7.12 9.74
CA PRO A 44 -11.02 7.17 8.96
C PRO A 44 -10.16 8.37 9.37
N ARG A 45 -9.55 8.31 10.57
CA ARG A 45 -8.81 9.42 11.20
C ARG A 45 -7.76 10.07 10.28
N ASP A 46 -6.96 9.26 9.60
CA ASP A 46 -5.89 9.76 8.72
C ASP A 46 -6.45 10.51 7.50
N LEU A 47 -7.54 10.01 6.88
CA LEU A 47 -8.14 10.67 5.71
C LEU A 47 -8.90 11.94 6.11
N ASN A 48 -9.57 11.93 7.27
CA ASN A 48 -10.25 13.11 7.78
C ASN A 48 -9.29 14.27 8.03
N ARG A 49 -8.09 13.99 8.57
CA ARG A 49 -7.05 15.01 8.78
C ARG A 49 -6.59 15.69 7.49
N ILE A 50 -6.60 14.98 6.37
CA ILE A 50 -6.15 15.51 5.07
C ILE A 50 -7.30 15.84 4.13
N ALA A 51 -8.55 15.83 4.61
CA ALA A 51 -9.75 15.91 3.76
C ALA A 51 -9.77 17.17 2.87
N LEU A 52 -9.30 18.32 3.38
CA LEU A 52 -9.19 19.57 2.62
C LEU A 52 -8.16 19.51 1.48
N ARG A 53 -7.29 18.51 1.45
CA ARG A 53 -6.22 18.33 0.46
C ARG A 53 -6.41 17.08 -0.40
N LEU A 54 -7.47 16.29 -0.14
CA LEU A 54 -7.79 15.09 -0.93
C LEU A 54 -8.18 15.40 -2.38
N TRP A 55 -8.58 16.64 -2.69
CA TRP A 55 -8.84 17.08 -4.05
C TRP A 55 -7.60 17.01 -4.97
N TRP A 56 -6.38 16.97 -4.42
CA TRP A 56 -5.15 16.75 -5.20
C TRP A 56 -5.08 15.34 -5.83
N MET A 57 -5.81 14.37 -5.27
CA MET A 57 -5.64 12.95 -5.59
C MET A 57 -6.94 12.26 -6.02
N SER A 58 -8.10 12.84 -5.75
CA SER A 58 -9.40 12.37 -6.23
C SER A 58 -10.31 13.53 -6.60
N ARG A 59 -11.33 13.24 -7.41
CA ARG A 59 -12.39 14.20 -7.74
C ARG A 59 -13.23 14.44 -6.48
N TRP A 60 -13.47 15.71 -6.17
CA TRP A 60 -14.40 16.11 -5.10
C TRP A 60 -15.84 15.87 -5.57
N ASN A 61 -16.24 14.60 -5.60
CA ASN A 61 -17.59 14.15 -5.90
C ASN A 61 -17.86 12.84 -5.16
N LYS A 62 -18.92 12.85 -4.34
CA LYS A 62 -19.42 11.69 -3.60
C LYS A 62 -19.96 10.58 -4.51
N GLU A 63 -20.47 10.95 -5.68
CA GLU A 63 -21.00 10.03 -6.70
C GLU A 63 -19.90 9.32 -7.49
N ASN A 64 -18.63 9.70 -7.29
CA ASN A 64 -17.49 9.03 -7.90
C ASN A 64 -17.20 7.67 -7.24
N VAL A 65 -18.24 6.86 -7.04
CA VAL A 65 -18.20 5.50 -6.52
C VAL A 65 -18.88 4.62 -7.56
N SER A 66 -18.11 3.73 -8.16
CA SER A 66 -18.65 2.81 -9.15
C SER A 66 -19.35 1.66 -8.44
N PRO A 67 -20.56 1.26 -8.89
CA PRO A 67 -21.24 0.09 -8.36
C PRO A 67 -20.41 -1.20 -8.47
N LEU A 68 -20.72 -2.20 -7.65
CA LEU A 68 -19.92 -3.44 -7.54
C LEU A 68 -19.79 -4.20 -8.87
N HIS A 69 -20.86 -4.34 -9.64
CA HIS A 69 -20.83 -4.93 -10.97
C HIS A 69 -19.89 -4.14 -11.89
N ARG A 70 -19.89 -2.81 -11.80
CA ARG A 70 -19.03 -1.94 -12.61
C ARG A 70 -17.57 -2.02 -12.18
N GLN A 71 -17.26 -2.31 -10.91
CA GLN A 71 -15.90 -2.62 -10.48
C GLN A 71 -15.38 -3.88 -11.20
N ARG A 72 -16.21 -4.93 -11.35
CA ARG A 72 -15.87 -6.12 -12.12
C ARG A 72 -15.66 -5.81 -13.60
N VAL A 73 -16.52 -4.97 -14.19
CA VAL A 73 -16.35 -4.49 -15.60
C VAL A 73 -15.03 -3.73 -15.79
N LYS A 74 -14.61 -2.95 -14.78
CA LYS A 74 -13.30 -2.27 -14.77
C LYS A 74 -12.12 -3.23 -14.54
N ASN A 75 -12.36 -4.54 -14.51
CA ASN A 75 -11.37 -5.58 -14.21
C ASN A 75 -10.66 -5.33 -12.88
N ARG A 76 -11.41 -4.87 -11.86
CA ARG A 76 -10.92 -4.71 -10.50
C ARG A 76 -11.39 -5.88 -9.64
N GLN A 77 -10.45 -6.48 -8.94
CA GLN A 77 -10.69 -7.40 -7.83
C GLN A 77 -11.11 -6.61 -6.60
N ILE A 78 -12.24 -6.98 -6.02
CA ILE A 78 -12.74 -6.41 -4.77
C ILE A 78 -12.12 -7.21 -3.63
N ILE A 79 -11.38 -6.53 -2.75
CA ILE A 79 -10.73 -7.13 -1.58
C ILE A 79 -11.37 -6.55 -0.31
N LEU A 80 -11.75 -7.46 0.60
CA LEU A 80 -12.27 -7.12 1.91
C LEU A 80 -11.17 -6.51 2.79
N THR A 81 -11.52 -5.45 3.52
CA THR A 81 -10.63 -4.85 4.51
C THR A 81 -11.42 -4.43 5.75
N GLU A 82 -10.96 -4.82 6.93
CA GLU A 82 -11.59 -4.31 8.15
C GLU A 82 -11.17 -2.86 8.47
N GLU A 83 -10.14 -2.33 7.80
CA GLU A 83 -9.64 -0.99 8.07
C GLU A 83 -10.47 0.09 7.35
N ALA A 84 -11.18 0.94 8.10
CA ALA A 84 -11.95 2.06 7.53
C ALA A 84 -11.12 3.03 6.67
N LYS A 85 -9.81 3.12 6.95
CA LYS A 85 -8.86 3.95 6.20
C LYS A 85 -8.75 3.49 4.73
N LEU A 86 -8.99 2.22 4.44
CA LEU A 86 -8.86 1.65 3.09
C LEU A 86 -10.16 1.53 2.32
N HIS A 87 -11.31 1.76 2.95
CA HIS A 87 -12.59 1.69 2.26
C HIS A 87 -12.61 2.63 1.04
N LEU A 88 -13.01 2.13 -0.14
CA LEU A 88 -12.97 2.76 -1.48
C LEU A 88 -11.61 3.28 -1.95
N VAL A 89 -10.52 2.80 -1.36
CA VAL A 89 -9.18 3.07 -1.86
C VAL A 89 -8.81 1.99 -2.87
N TRP A 90 -8.32 2.38 -4.04
CA TRP A 90 -7.97 1.44 -5.10
C TRP A 90 -6.55 1.62 -5.61
N ALA A 91 -5.92 0.52 -6.00
CA ALA A 91 -4.57 0.47 -6.55
C ALA A 91 -4.55 -0.54 -7.70
N TYR A 92 -4.13 -0.11 -8.88
CA TYR A 92 -4.06 -0.98 -10.07
C TYR A 92 -5.40 -1.68 -10.35
N LYS A 93 -5.44 -3.01 -10.19
CA LYS A 93 -6.61 -3.87 -10.38
C LYS A 93 -7.29 -4.26 -9.06
N ILE A 94 -6.98 -3.60 -7.96
CA ILE A 94 -7.52 -3.92 -6.64
C ILE A 94 -8.30 -2.72 -6.11
N ILE A 95 -9.49 -2.97 -5.57
CA ILE A 95 -10.23 -2.01 -4.75
C ILE A 95 -10.50 -2.61 -3.38
N TYR A 96 -10.20 -1.86 -2.33
CA TYR A 96 -10.46 -2.26 -0.96
C TYR A 96 -11.83 -1.75 -0.51
N ILE A 97 -12.65 -2.65 0.01
CA ILE A 97 -14.00 -2.31 0.51
C ILE A 97 -14.16 -2.90 1.90
N LYS A 98 -14.48 -2.03 2.85
CA LYS A 98 -14.86 -2.44 4.21
C LYS A 98 -16.27 -3.05 4.23
N PRO A 99 -16.48 -4.26 4.78
CA PRO A 99 -17.81 -4.85 4.95
C PRO A 99 -18.68 -3.96 5.83
N LEU A 100 -19.99 -3.97 5.61
CA LEU A 100 -20.91 -3.16 6.42
C LEU A 100 -21.10 -3.85 7.78
N PRO A 101 -20.68 -3.22 8.89
CA PRO A 101 -20.79 -3.86 10.20
C PRO A 101 -22.25 -4.10 10.60
N ARG A 102 -22.53 -5.26 11.20
CA ARG A 102 -23.89 -5.67 11.61
C ARG A 102 -24.55 -4.67 12.56
N TYR A 103 -23.78 -4.04 13.44
CA TYR A 103 -24.32 -3.04 14.35
C TYR A 103 -24.86 -1.79 13.63
N LEU A 104 -24.34 -1.43 12.44
CA LEU A 104 -24.90 -0.34 11.64
C LEU A 104 -26.23 -0.68 10.97
N LEU A 105 -26.61 -1.96 10.93
CA LEU A 105 -27.92 -2.40 10.44
C LEU A 105 -28.94 -2.58 11.58
N SER A 106 -28.52 -2.40 12.84
CA SER A 106 -29.33 -2.69 14.02
C SER A 106 -30.05 -1.46 14.56
N LYS A 107 -31.39 -1.50 14.62
CA LYS A 107 -32.22 -0.41 15.16
C LYS A 107 -31.83 0.03 16.58
N PRO A 108 -31.61 -0.86 17.57
CA PRO A 108 -31.16 -0.46 18.91
C PRO A 108 -29.88 0.40 18.92
N PHE A 109 -28.94 0.10 18.03
CA PHE A 109 -27.72 0.90 17.90
C PHE A 109 -28.01 2.29 17.34
N TRP A 110 -28.88 2.39 16.33
CA TRP A 110 -29.30 3.68 15.76
C TRP A 110 -29.96 4.58 16.78
N ASP A 111 -30.97 4.06 17.49
CA ASP A 111 -31.75 4.83 18.46
C ASP A 111 -30.84 5.39 19.59
N THR A 112 -29.82 4.62 19.97
CA THR A 112 -28.92 4.98 21.08
C THR A 112 -27.75 5.89 20.64
N TYR A 113 -27.13 5.62 19.49
CA TYR A 113 -25.84 6.24 19.11
C TYR A 113 -25.90 7.16 17.88
N LEU A 114 -26.93 7.06 17.03
CA LEU A 114 -27.03 7.82 15.78
C LEU A 114 -28.18 8.85 15.80
N CYS A 115 -29.29 8.54 16.47
CA CYS A 115 -30.50 9.38 16.51
C CYS A 115 -30.52 10.42 17.64
N GLN A 116 -29.52 10.46 18.53
CA GLN A 116 -29.55 11.38 19.68
C GLN A 116 -29.61 12.86 19.25
N PRO A 117 -30.55 13.65 19.83
CA PRO A 117 -30.74 15.05 19.48
C PRO A 117 -29.60 15.95 19.99
N SER A 118 -29.32 17.00 19.21
CA SER A 118 -28.27 18.01 19.36
C SER A 118 -28.33 18.86 20.65
N ASN A 119 -29.22 18.56 21.60
CA ASN A 119 -29.54 19.41 22.75
C ASN A 119 -28.71 19.09 24.01
N GLN A 120 -27.89 18.03 23.97
CA GLN A 120 -26.78 17.86 24.88
C GLN A 120 -25.49 18.19 24.12
N PRO A 121 -24.43 18.74 24.76
CA PRO A 121 -23.13 18.83 24.12
C PRO A 121 -22.68 17.42 23.79
N ALA A 122 -23.00 16.97 22.58
CA ALA A 122 -22.67 15.64 22.10
C ALA A 122 -21.15 15.57 22.18
N CYS A 123 -20.64 14.70 23.05
CA CYS A 123 -19.21 14.45 23.16
C CYS A 123 -18.67 14.26 21.74
N GLU A 124 -17.57 14.94 21.42
CA GLU A 124 -17.01 15.02 20.06
C GLU A 124 -16.89 13.63 19.40
N ALA A 125 -16.62 12.61 20.21
CA ALA A 125 -16.59 11.20 19.80
C ALA A 125 -17.91 10.71 19.18
N PHE A 126 -19.07 11.05 19.73
CA PHE A 126 -20.38 10.69 19.16
C PHE A 126 -20.59 11.36 17.80
N ALA A 127 -20.27 12.65 17.68
CA ALA A 127 -20.43 13.37 16.41
C ALA A 127 -19.52 12.80 15.32
N GLN A 128 -18.28 12.43 15.67
CA GLN A 128 -17.35 11.77 14.76
C GLN A 128 -17.83 10.36 14.35
N VAL A 129 -18.32 9.57 15.30
CA VAL A 129 -18.87 8.23 15.03
C VAL A 129 -20.10 8.32 14.14
N ARG A 130 -21.04 9.21 14.46
CA ARG A 130 -22.26 9.42 13.68
C ARG A 130 -21.95 9.82 12.23
N SER A 131 -21.07 10.80 12.06
CA SER A 131 -20.70 11.26 10.72
C SER A 131 -19.92 10.22 9.90
N ALA A 132 -19.07 9.41 10.55
CA ALA A 132 -18.40 8.29 9.91
C ALA A 132 -19.37 7.17 9.51
N ALA A 133 -20.34 6.85 10.37
CA ALA A 133 -21.36 5.84 10.10
C ALA A 133 -22.22 6.22 8.89
N PHE A 134 -22.75 7.44 8.87
CA PHE A 134 -23.52 7.93 7.72
C PHE A 134 -22.70 7.94 6.43
N GLY A 135 -21.43 8.37 6.51
CA GLY A 135 -20.53 8.32 5.36
C GLY A 135 -20.35 6.90 4.81
N LEU A 136 -20.15 5.91 5.69
CA LEU A 136 -19.98 4.51 5.30
C LEU A 136 -21.26 3.90 4.74
N ILE A 137 -22.41 4.16 5.33
CA ILE A 137 -23.69 3.65 4.81
C ILE A 137 -24.01 4.29 3.46
N ARG A 138 -23.70 5.59 3.31
CA ARG A 138 -23.90 6.32 2.06
C ARG A 138 -23.01 5.79 0.94
N SER A 139 -21.77 5.39 1.22
CA SER A 139 -20.94 4.75 0.17
C SER A 139 -21.55 3.43 -0.30
N TYR A 140 -22.18 2.65 0.58
CA TYR A 140 -22.92 1.46 0.20
C TYR A 140 -24.13 1.76 -0.69
N ALA A 141 -24.78 2.90 -0.48
CA ALA A 141 -25.86 3.35 -1.36
C ALA A 141 -25.40 3.60 -2.82
N TYR A 142 -24.12 3.93 -3.02
CA TYR A 142 -23.51 4.05 -4.35
C TYR A 142 -22.90 2.73 -4.86
N LEU A 143 -22.36 1.90 -3.98
CA LEU A 143 -21.81 0.58 -4.35
C LEU A 143 -22.90 -0.41 -4.80
N VAL A 144 -24.06 -0.39 -4.15
CA VAL A 144 -25.16 -1.32 -4.41
C VAL A 144 -26.32 -0.54 -5.05
N HIS A 145 -26.41 -0.59 -6.38
CA HIS A 145 -27.48 0.08 -7.14
C HIS A 145 -28.56 -0.89 -7.60
N HIS A 146 -28.17 -2.10 -7.99
CA HIS A 146 -29.07 -3.12 -8.51
C HIS A 146 -29.04 -4.37 -7.63
N GLU A 147 -30.05 -5.23 -7.80
CA GLU A 147 -30.09 -6.53 -7.12
C GLU A 147 -28.88 -7.41 -7.49
N SER A 148 -28.37 -7.29 -8.72
CA SER A 148 -27.11 -7.94 -9.11
C SER A 148 -25.91 -7.48 -8.28
N ASP A 149 -25.85 -6.20 -7.90
CA ASP A 149 -24.80 -5.69 -7.01
C ASP A 149 -24.96 -6.24 -5.59
N PHE A 150 -26.21 -6.39 -5.14
CA PHE A 150 -26.52 -6.96 -3.84
C PHE A 150 -26.08 -8.42 -3.74
N ASN A 151 -26.37 -9.23 -4.77
CA ASN A 151 -25.91 -10.61 -4.82
C ASN A 151 -24.37 -10.68 -4.81
N ILE A 152 -23.70 -9.81 -5.57
CA ILE A 152 -22.23 -9.70 -5.51
C ILE A 152 -21.75 -9.32 -4.10
N ALA A 153 -22.45 -8.42 -3.41
CA ALA A 153 -22.09 -8.02 -2.05
C ALA A 153 -22.23 -9.17 -1.04
N ILE A 154 -23.27 -10.00 -1.17
CA ILE A 154 -23.48 -11.19 -0.35
C ILE A 154 -22.40 -12.24 -0.64
N ASP A 155 -22.12 -12.52 -1.91
CA ASP A 155 -21.07 -13.45 -2.34
C ASP A 155 -19.70 -13.06 -1.81
N LEU A 156 -19.40 -11.76 -1.80
CA LEU A 156 -18.17 -11.19 -1.28
C LEU A 156 -18.19 -10.96 0.24
N GLN A 157 -19.23 -11.38 0.96
CA GLN A 157 -19.36 -11.20 2.41
C GLN A 157 -19.26 -9.73 2.87
N LEU A 158 -19.61 -8.79 1.99
CA LEU A 158 -19.71 -7.36 2.33
C LEU A 158 -20.95 -7.05 3.18
N LEU A 159 -21.98 -7.89 3.04
CA LEU A 159 -23.23 -7.80 3.77
C LEU A 159 -23.51 -9.11 4.53
N PRO A 160 -24.24 -9.05 5.65
CA PRO A 160 -24.70 -10.26 6.34
C PRO A 160 -25.62 -11.11 5.44
N PRO A 161 -25.46 -12.45 5.44
CA PRO A 161 -26.19 -13.35 4.53
C PRO A 161 -27.70 -13.41 4.82
N ASP A 162 -28.13 -12.96 6.00
CA ASP A 162 -29.52 -12.87 6.45
C ASP A 162 -30.26 -11.63 5.92
N THR A 163 -29.57 -10.75 5.18
CA THR A 163 -30.16 -9.52 4.65
C THR A 163 -31.00 -9.82 3.40
N LYS A 164 -32.20 -9.24 3.29
CA LYS A 164 -33.03 -9.30 2.08
C LYS A 164 -32.85 -8.05 1.21
N TRP A 165 -32.95 -8.22 -0.10
CA TRP A 165 -32.81 -7.11 -1.06
C TRP A 165 -33.81 -5.97 -0.81
N ASP A 166 -35.11 -6.27 -0.67
CA ASP A 166 -36.15 -5.24 -0.52
C ASP A 166 -35.98 -4.40 0.76
N ASP A 167 -35.59 -5.04 1.86
CA ASP A 167 -35.33 -4.37 3.13
C ASP A 167 -34.09 -3.48 3.03
N PHE A 168 -33.04 -4.00 2.40
CA PHE A 168 -31.79 -3.27 2.21
C PHE A 168 -31.94 -2.10 1.23
N ALA A 169 -32.69 -2.27 0.15
CA ALA A 169 -32.97 -1.22 -0.83
C ALA A 169 -33.75 -0.06 -0.20
N ARG A 170 -34.79 -0.37 0.60
CA ARG A 170 -35.53 0.65 1.36
C ARG A 170 -34.62 1.37 2.36
N TYR A 171 -33.80 0.62 3.09
CA TYR A 171 -32.82 1.19 4.01
C TYR A 171 -31.85 2.16 3.30
N LEU A 172 -31.24 1.75 2.18
CA LEU A 172 -30.32 2.61 1.43
C LEU A 172 -31.00 3.82 0.77
N SER A 173 -32.26 3.71 0.34
CA SER A 173 -32.99 4.84 -0.24
C SER A 173 -33.12 6.01 0.73
N ALA A 174 -33.36 5.74 2.01
CA ALA A 174 -33.40 6.76 3.05
C ALA A 174 -32.02 7.43 3.26
N MET A 175 -30.95 6.66 3.07
CA MET A 175 -29.56 7.09 3.33
C MET A 175 -28.96 7.91 2.18
N ARG A 176 -29.49 7.78 0.95
CA ARG A 176 -29.09 8.63 -0.19
C ARG A 176 -29.45 10.10 0.02
N ALA A 177 -30.51 10.38 0.78
CA ALA A 177 -30.98 11.73 1.06
C ALA A 177 -30.12 12.49 2.11
N ILE A 178 -29.14 11.82 2.73
CA ILE A 178 -28.31 12.44 3.78
C ILE A 178 -27.38 13.50 3.17
N ALA A 179 -27.48 14.73 3.69
CA ALA A 179 -26.65 15.87 3.32
C ALA A 179 -25.15 15.62 3.60
N ASP A 180 -24.29 16.28 2.81
CA ASP A 180 -22.83 16.15 2.93
C ASP A 180 -22.28 16.61 4.28
N GLU A 181 -22.95 17.58 4.91
CA GLU A 181 -22.57 18.15 6.22
C GLU A 181 -22.65 17.14 7.36
N HIS A 182 -23.54 16.15 7.25
CA HIS A 182 -23.70 15.11 8.26
C HIS A 182 -22.74 13.95 8.06
N CYS A 183 -21.98 13.93 6.97
CA CYS A 183 -21.05 12.86 6.65
C CYS A 183 -19.62 13.27 6.99
N SER A 184 -18.81 12.28 7.37
CA SER A 184 -17.40 12.52 7.65
C SER A 184 -16.70 13.04 6.38
N PRO A 185 -15.76 14.02 6.49
CA PRO A 185 -15.17 14.72 5.33
C PRO A 185 -14.52 13.80 4.29
N ARG A 186 -14.00 12.64 4.72
CA ARG A 186 -13.48 11.61 3.81
C ARG A 186 -14.53 11.17 2.77
N TYR A 187 -15.81 11.08 3.14
CA TYR A 187 -16.89 10.56 2.30
C TYR A 187 -17.52 11.61 1.38
N ALA A 188 -17.00 12.86 1.38
CA ALA A 188 -17.23 13.80 0.29
C ALA A 188 -16.49 13.38 -0.99
N TYR A 189 -15.47 12.53 -0.84
CA TYR A 189 -14.74 11.91 -1.94
C TYR A 189 -15.18 10.46 -2.11
N GLY A 190 -15.42 10.04 -3.36
CA GLY A 190 -15.72 8.66 -3.70
C GLY A 190 -14.48 7.76 -3.66
N GLU A 191 -14.13 7.19 -4.81
CA GLU A 191 -12.94 6.36 -4.96
C GLU A 191 -11.65 7.17 -4.92
N ILE A 192 -10.66 6.73 -4.15
CA ILE A 192 -9.35 7.38 -4.04
C ILE A 192 -8.27 6.46 -4.56
N ARG A 193 -7.42 6.96 -5.46
CA ARG A 193 -6.30 6.19 -6.00
C ARG A 193 -5.15 6.15 -4.99
N LEU A 194 -4.82 4.96 -4.53
CA LEU A 194 -3.76 4.74 -3.53
C LEU A 194 -2.39 5.18 -4.01
N THR A 195 -2.07 5.03 -5.29
CA THR A 195 -0.73 5.43 -5.80
C THR A 195 -0.50 6.93 -5.62
N ARG A 196 -1.53 7.76 -5.81
CA ARG A 196 -1.47 9.20 -5.56
C ARG A 196 -1.44 9.51 -4.07
N LEU A 197 -2.28 8.82 -3.30
CA LEU A 197 -2.30 8.98 -1.84
C LEU A 197 -0.95 8.62 -1.19
N ASN A 198 -0.29 7.55 -1.64
CA ASN A 198 1.05 7.16 -1.22
C ASN A 198 2.11 8.19 -1.62
N PHE A 199 2.01 8.76 -2.82
CA PHE A 199 2.93 9.79 -3.28
C PHE A 199 2.90 11.04 -2.40
N TYR A 200 1.71 11.47 -1.96
CA TYR A 200 1.55 12.64 -1.09
C TYR A 200 1.62 12.33 0.41
N ALA A 201 1.66 11.05 0.82
CA ALA A 201 1.69 10.65 2.22
C ALA A 201 2.86 11.27 3.03
N PRO A 202 4.10 11.40 2.49
CA PRO A 202 5.19 12.02 3.24
C PRO A 202 4.94 13.48 3.59
N ILE A 203 4.25 14.21 2.70
CA ILE A 203 3.98 15.64 2.86
C ILE A 203 2.75 15.85 3.75
N LEU A 204 1.67 15.10 3.51
CA LEU A 204 0.38 15.32 4.14
C LEU A 204 0.23 14.61 5.50
N LEU A 205 0.77 13.39 5.61
CA LEU A 205 0.59 12.53 6.79
C LEU A 205 1.89 12.31 7.55
N ARG A 206 3.02 12.87 7.08
CA ARG A 206 4.37 12.67 7.65
C ARG A 206 4.74 11.18 7.78
N ARG A 207 4.20 10.33 6.90
CA ARG A 207 4.48 8.90 6.82
C ARG A 207 4.99 8.56 5.43
N ARG A 208 5.93 7.62 5.31
CA ARG A 208 6.53 7.26 4.01
C ARG A 208 5.51 6.78 2.99
N TYR A 209 4.52 6.01 3.44
CA TYR A 209 3.45 5.46 2.63
C TYR A 209 2.15 5.48 3.44
N TYR A 210 1.02 5.62 2.77
CA TYR A 210 -0.30 5.51 3.39
C TYR A 210 -0.66 4.05 3.64
N HIS A 211 -0.58 3.24 2.60
CA HIS A 211 -0.77 1.80 2.66
C HIS A 211 0.08 1.10 1.60
N ARG A 212 0.71 -0.01 1.98
CA ARG A 212 1.66 -0.72 1.13
C ARG A 212 0.93 -1.87 0.42
N THR A 213 0.45 -1.63 -0.80
CA THR A 213 -0.35 -2.62 -1.54
C THR A 213 0.48 -3.71 -2.20
N GLU A 214 1.74 -3.47 -2.61
CA GLU A 214 2.52 -4.51 -3.30
C GLU A 214 4.01 -4.50 -2.94
N TYR A 215 4.57 -5.72 -2.89
CA TYR A 215 6.00 -6.05 -2.79
C TYR A 215 6.62 -6.39 -4.16
N HIS A 216 5.92 -6.14 -5.27
CA HIS A 216 6.37 -6.56 -6.59
C HIS A 216 7.36 -5.56 -7.20
N TYR A 217 8.64 -5.88 -7.06
CA TYR A 217 9.77 -5.17 -7.67
C TYR A 217 9.70 -5.14 -9.22
N SER A 218 8.91 -6.04 -9.82
CA SER A 218 8.80 -6.24 -11.28
C SER A 218 8.35 -5.00 -12.05
N GLY A 219 7.31 -4.28 -11.60
CA GLY A 219 6.84 -3.08 -12.29
C GLY A 219 7.85 -1.92 -12.24
N TYR A 220 8.66 -1.85 -11.17
CA TYR A 220 9.75 -0.88 -11.04
C TYR A 220 10.90 -1.20 -11.99
N PHE A 221 11.24 -2.47 -12.16
CA PHE A 221 12.27 -2.89 -13.09
C PHE A 221 11.83 -2.75 -14.55
N ALA A 222 10.55 -3.03 -14.87
CA ALA A 222 10.02 -2.92 -16.23
C ALA A 222 10.21 -1.51 -16.83
N ALA A 223 10.03 -0.46 -16.03
CA ALA A 223 10.23 0.93 -16.47
C ALA A 223 11.71 1.27 -16.76
N PHE A 224 12.65 0.53 -16.15
CA PHE A 224 14.09 0.78 -16.30
C PHE A 224 14.72 -0.09 -17.41
N TYR A 225 14.18 -1.29 -17.64
CA TYR A 225 14.66 -2.21 -18.67
C TYR A 225 14.64 -1.61 -20.08
N GLY A 226 13.57 -0.90 -20.46
CA GLY A 226 13.45 -0.32 -21.81
C GLY A 226 14.60 0.64 -22.18
N PRO A 227 14.83 1.71 -21.40
CA PRO A 227 15.95 2.63 -21.63
C PRO A 227 17.33 1.94 -21.53
N CYS A 228 17.52 1.00 -20.62
CA CYS A 228 18.79 0.27 -20.51
C CYS A 228 19.07 -0.59 -21.73
N LEU A 229 18.10 -1.36 -22.21
CA LEU A 229 18.23 -2.17 -23.42
C LEU A 229 18.47 -1.30 -24.66
N PHE A 230 17.84 -0.12 -24.72
CA PHE A 230 18.09 0.84 -25.80
C PHE A 230 19.53 1.35 -25.79
N VAL A 231 20.06 1.78 -24.64
CA VAL A 231 21.46 2.25 -24.54
C VAL A 231 22.45 1.12 -24.84
N ILE A 232 22.20 -0.09 -24.33
CA ILE A 232 23.05 -1.26 -24.60
C ILE A 232 23.02 -1.61 -26.10
N GLY A 233 21.83 -1.65 -26.72
CA GLY A 233 21.67 -1.95 -28.13
C GLY A 233 22.36 -0.91 -29.02
N LEU A 234 22.16 0.38 -28.73
CA LEU A 234 22.83 1.47 -29.44
C LEU A 234 24.36 1.38 -29.31
N SER A 235 24.85 1.14 -28.10
CA SER A 235 26.29 0.99 -27.84
C SER A 235 26.87 -0.21 -28.59
N THR A 236 26.15 -1.32 -28.65
CA THR A 236 26.58 -2.54 -29.36
C THR A 236 26.73 -2.27 -30.86
N VAL A 237 25.73 -1.64 -31.49
CA VAL A 237 25.76 -1.31 -32.92
C VAL A 237 26.95 -0.39 -33.24
N ILE A 238 27.17 0.65 -32.44
CA ILE A 238 28.29 1.58 -32.63
C ILE A 238 29.63 0.86 -32.44
N LEU A 239 29.74 0.01 -31.42
CA LEU A 239 30.97 -0.73 -31.15
C LEU A 239 31.29 -1.72 -32.27
N THR A 240 30.28 -2.42 -32.80
CA THR A 240 30.45 -3.32 -33.94
C THR A 240 30.87 -2.56 -35.19
N ALA A 241 30.27 -1.39 -35.47
CA ALA A 241 30.68 -0.54 -36.59
C ALA A 241 32.14 -0.08 -36.44
N LEU A 242 32.55 0.32 -35.24
CA LEU A 242 33.93 0.72 -34.96
C LEU A 242 34.92 -0.44 -35.12
N GLN A 243 34.57 -1.63 -34.62
CA GLN A 243 35.39 -2.84 -34.77
C GLN A 243 35.64 -3.17 -36.26
N LEU A 244 34.61 -3.06 -37.10
CA LEU A 244 34.74 -3.26 -38.55
C LEU A 244 35.70 -2.25 -39.19
N THR A 245 35.62 -0.97 -38.81
CA THR A 245 36.52 0.05 -39.38
C THR A 245 37.99 -0.20 -39.02
N VAL A 246 38.27 -0.60 -37.78
CA VAL A 246 39.63 -0.93 -37.33
C VAL A 246 40.16 -2.17 -38.03
N GLN A 247 39.32 -3.19 -38.21
CA GLN A 247 39.72 -4.41 -38.90
C GLN A 247 40.08 -4.17 -40.37
N VAL A 248 39.27 -3.37 -41.08
CA VAL A 248 39.57 -2.98 -42.48
C VAL A 248 40.88 -2.19 -42.57
N ASP A 249 41.15 -1.28 -41.62
CA ASP A 249 42.40 -0.52 -41.59
C ASP A 249 43.62 -1.44 -41.34
N ILE A 250 43.50 -2.46 -40.47
CA ILE A 250 44.56 -3.46 -40.24
C ILE A 250 44.81 -4.30 -41.50
N GLU A 251 43.76 -4.75 -42.19
CA GLU A 251 43.89 -5.52 -43.43
C GLU A 251 44.50 -4.69 -44.56
N ALA A 252 44.16 -3.40 -44.67
CA ALA A 252 44.74 -2.49 -45.64
C ALA A 252 46.23 -2.24 -45.34
N ALA A 253 46.61 -2.07 -44.07
CA ALA A 253 48.01 -1.93 -43.67
C ALA A 253 48.83 -3.19 -43.98
N ALA A 254 48.27 -4.39 -43.77
CA ALA A 254 48.91 -5.66 -44.11
C ALA A 254 49.11 -5.84 -45.63
N ARG A 255 48.15 -5.41 -46.46
CA ARG A 255 48.30 -5.40 -47.93
C ARG A 255 49.38 -4.42 -48.39
N ASN A 256 49.43 -3.22 -47.81
CA ASN A 256 50.45 -2.24 -48.18
C ASN A 256 51.86 -2.69 -47.78
N ALA A 257 52.01 -3.36 -46.64
CA ALA A 257 53.29 -3.94 -46.20
C ALA A 257 53.80 -5.10 -47.09
N SER A 258 52.91 -5.75 -47.86
CA SER A 258 53.29 -6.78 -48.84
C SER A 258 53.51 -6.24 -50.25
N ALA A 259 53.18 -4.97 -50.50
CA ALA A 259 53.30 -4.32 -51.81
C ALA A 259 54.58 -3.46 -51.98
N ASP A 260 55.43 -3.36 -50.95
CA ASP A 260 56.60 -2.46 -50.88
C ASP A 260 57.82 -2.89 -51.73
N ASP A 261 57.63 -3.76 -52.74
CA ASP A 261 58.68 -4.17 -53.70
C ASP A 261 58.53 -3.50 -55.09
N SER A 262 57.69 -2.46 -55.20
CA SER A 262 57.55 -1.69 -56.45
C SER A 262 57.49 -0.17 -56.19
N SER A 263 58.38 0.56 -56.88
CA SER A 263 58.70 1.98 -56.63
C SER A 263 57.50 2.93 -56.72
N PRO A 264 57.43 3.99 -55.89
CA PRO A 264 56.28 4.89 -55.86
C PRO A 264 56.41 5.99 -56.93
N VAL A 265 55.44 6.05 -57.86
CA VAL A 265 55.18 7.26 -58.67
C VAL A 265 54.14 8.08 -57.91
N SER A 266 54.56 9.22 -57.36
CA SER A 266 53.71 10.12 -56.58
C SER A 266 53.10 11.20 -57.48
N ASP A 267 51.88 10.97 -57.97
CA ASP A 267 51.06 12.00 -58.61
C ASP A 267 50.46 12.96 -57.57
N PRO A 268 50.56 14.30 -57.76
CA PRO A 268 50.09 15.29 -56.78
C PRO A 268 48.57 15.28 -56.59
N GLU A 269 47.80 14.82 -57.57
CA GLU A 269 46.34 14.71 -57.49
C GLU A 269 45.91 13.58 -56.53
N ASN A 270 46.59 12.43 -56.56
CA ASN A 270 46.35 11.31 -55.64
C ASN A 270 46.69 11.63 -54.18
N ALA A 271 47.65 12.53 -53.95
CA ALA A 271 48.02 12.99 -52.60
C ALA A 271 46.91 13.83 -51.94
N THR A 272 46.18 14.65 -52.72
CA THR A 272 45.05 15.43 -52.20
C THR A 272 43.84 14.57 -51.86
N ILE A 273 43.52 13.59 -52.69
CA ILE A 273 42.41 12.63 -52.48
C ILE A 273 42.70 11.72 -51.27
N THR A 274 43.96 11.29 -51.07
CA THR A 274 44.34 10.50 -49.88
C THR A 274 44.29 11.33 -48.60
N ALA A 275 44.60 12.63 -48.65
CA ALA A 275 44.47 13.54 -47.52
C ALA A 275 43.01 13.77 -47.11
N GLU A 276 42.08 14.00 -48.05
CA GLU A 276 40.64 14.14 -47.74
C GLU A 276 40.05 12.86 -47.14
N ASN A 277 40.41 11.70 -47.67
CA ASN A 277 40.00 10.40 -47.12
C ASN A 277 40.55 10.17 -45.70
N SER A 278 41.73 10.70 -45.39
CA SER A 278 42.32 10.60 -44.03
C SER A 278 41.57 11.46 -43.01
N LEU A 279 41.12 12.66 -43.41
CA LEU A 279 40.34 13.56 -42.57
C LEU A 279 38.95 13.00 -42.29
N LEU A 280 38.29 12.45 -43.33
CA LEU A 280 36.99 11.79 -43.20
C LEU A 280 37.07 10.58 -42.25
N LYS A 281 38.10 9.73 -42.40
CA LYS A 281 38.35 8.59 -41.49
C LYS A 281 38.59 9.05 -40.05
N SER A 282 39.38 10.10 -39.85
CA SER A 282 39.64 10.66 -38.52
C SER A 282 38.36 11.21 -37.86
N PHE A 283 37.53 11.90 -38.65
CA PHE A 283 36.24 12.40 -38.20
C PHE A 283 35.26 11.28 -37.81
N CYS A 284 35.14 10.22 -38.63
CA CYS A 284 34.31 9.06 -38.32
C CYS A 284 34.74 8.36 -37.02
N ARG A 285 36.05 8.22 -36.79
CA ARG A 285 36.59 7.67 -35.53
C ARG A 285 36.26 8.57 -34.35
N PHE A 286 36.44 9.88 -34.48
CA PHE A 286 36.15 10.84 -33.43
C PHE A 286 34.67 10.82 -33.03
N VAL A 287 33.76 10.79 -34.01
CA VAL A 287 32.31 10.68 -33.77
C VAL A 287 31.96 9.35 -33.12
N GLY A 288 32.56 8.24 -33.57
CA GLY A 288 32.39 6.92 -32.97
C GLY A 288 32.81 6.88 -31.50
N TYR A 289 34.04 7.31 -31.19
CA TYR A 289 34.54 7.38 -29.81
C TYR A 289 33.69 8.30 -28.93
N SER A 290 33.28 9.46 -29.46
CA SER A 290 32.41 10.40 -28.72
C SER A 290 31.06 9.77 -28.39
N SER A 291 30.47 9.04 -29.34
CA SER A 291 29.17 8.38 -29.15
C SER A 291 29.23 7.23 -28.14
N VAL A 292 30.31 6.42 -28.16
CA VAL A 292 30.56 5.38 -27.16
C VAL A 292 30.80 5.98 -25.77
N ALA A 293 31.55 7.08 -25.69
CA ALA A 293 31.80 7.78 -24.44
C ALA A 293 30.49 8.33 -23.83
N ILE A 294 29.64 8.97 -24.63
CA ILE A 294 28.33 9.48 -24.20
C ILE A 294 27.43 8.33 -23.72
N SER A 295 27.38 7.22 -24.48
CA SER A 295 26.57 6.06 -24.11
C SER A 295 27.07 5.38 -22.82
N SER A 296 28.39 5.33 -22.63
CA SER A 296 29.02 4.81 -21.41
C SER A 296 28.75 5.70 -20.21
N VAL A 297 28.82 7.03 -20.37
CA VAL A 297 28.46 7.98 -19.32
C VAL A 297 26.98 7.86 -18.97
N ALA A 298 26.09 7.73 -19.96
CA ALA A 298 24.67 7.50 -19.72
C ALA A 298 24.41 6.17 -18.99
N ALA A 299 25.10 5.09 -19.35
CA ALA A 299 25.01 3.80 -18.68
C ALA A 299 25.51 3.87 -17.24
N VAL A 300 26.67 4.50 -16.99
CA VAL A 300 27.21 4.72 -15.64
C VAL A 300 26.27 5.59 -14.82
N TYR A 301 25.72 6.66 -15.39
CA TYR A 301 24.74 7.51 -14.72
C TYR A 301 23.49 6.73 -14.32
N LEU A 302 22.92 5.95 -15.24
CA LEU A 302 21.78 5.07 -14.95
C LEU A 302 22.13 4.03 -13.88
N MET A 303 23.33 3.45 -13.91
CA MET A 303 23.78 2.48 -12.92
C MET A 303 23.99 3.12 -11.54
N VAL A 304 24.56 4.32 -11.47
CA VAL A 304 24.69 5.10 -10.23
C VAL A 304 23.32 5.48 -9.68
N LEU A 305 22.37 5.88 -10.54
CA LEU A 305 20.99 6.12 -10.11
C LEU A 305 20.34 4.86 -9.54
N LEU A 306 20.56 3.71 -10.17
CA LEU A 306 20.05 2.42 -9.71
C LEU A 306 20.68 2.05 -8.36
N LEU A 307 22.00 2.18 -8.21
CA LEU A 307 22.74 1.90 -6.97
C LEU A 307 22.35 2.87 -5.84
N ALA A 308 22.23 4.17 -6.12
CA ALA A 308 21.82 5.16 -5.13
C ALA A 308 20.37 4.94 -4.68
N LYS A 309 19.48 4.56 -5.60
CA LYS A 309 18.09 4.24 -5.28
C LYS A 309 18.00 2.94 -4.47
N PHE A 310 18.72 1.90 -4.88
CA PHE A 310 18.78 0.61 -4.17
C PHE A 310 19.41 0.77 -2.78
N GLY A 311 20.51 1.51 -2.68
CA GLY A 311 21.20 1.80 -1.43
C GLY A 311 20.33 2.56 -0.43
N ARG A 312 19.51 3.51 -0.88
CA ARG A 312 18.53 4.19 0.01
C ARG A 312 17.47 3.24 0.55
N GLU A 313 16.95 2.34 -0.28
CA GLU A 313 15.97 1.34 0.14
C GLU A 313 16.60 0.27 1.04
N TRP A 314 17.81 -0.18 0.73
CA TRP A 314 18.57 -1.13 1.55
C TRP A 314 18.96 -0.56 2.90
N HIS A 315 19.46 0.68 2.93
CA HIS A 315 19.77 1.37 4.18
C HIS A 315 18.53 1.48 5.06
N TYR A 316 17.37 1.77 4.46
CA TYR A 316 16.11 1.81 5.20
C TYR A 316 15.70 0.43 5.72
N ALA A 317 15.78 -0.61 4.89
CA ALA A 317 15.44 -1.97 5.29
C ALA A 317 16.35 -2.53 6.39
N ILE A 318 17.66 -2.25 6.31
CA ILE A 318 18.65 -2.63 7.31
C ILE A 318 18.40 -1.88 8.61
N ARG A 319 18.21 -0.56 8.55
CA ARG A 319 17.95 0.26 9.74
C ARG A 319 16.70 -0.22 10.48
N GLU A 320 15.64 -0.58 9.76
CA GLU A 320 14.43 -1.10 10.38
C GLU A 320 14.64 -2.49 11.03
N ARG A 321 15.43 -3.38 10.41
CA ARG A 321 15.80 -4.66 11.04
C ARG A 321 16.66 -4.48 12.29
N VAL A 322 17.60 -3.55 12.28
CA VAL A 322 18.44 -3.23 13.44
C VAL A 322 17.57 -2.69 14.59
N ARG A 323 16.66 -1.74 14.29
CA ARG A 323 15.73 -1.18 15.28
C ARG A 323 14.87 -2.25 15.96
N ARG A 324 14.30 -3.19 15.18
CA ARG A 324 13.52 -4.31 15.74
C ARG A 324 14.35 -5.26 16.60
N ARG A 325 15.60 -5.53 16.22
CA ARG A 325 16.50 -6.35 17.05
C ARG A 325 16.81 -5.67 18.38
N GLU A 326 17.03 -4.36 18.37
CA GLU A 326 17.24 -3.60 19.61
C GLU A 326 16.00 -3.62 20.52
N GLU A 327 14.80 -3.51 19.98
CA GLU A 327 13.55 -3.61 20.76
C GLU A 327 13.41 -4.98 21.43
N VAL A 328 13.65 -6.06 20.70
CA VAL A 328 13.61 -7.44 21.25
C VAL A 328 14.68 -7.65 22.31
N LEU A 329 15.89 -7.12 22.11
CA LEU A 329 16.96 -7.20 23.11
C LEU A 329 16.60 -6.44 24.38
N ARG A 330 16.08 -5.22 24.26
CA ARG A 330 15.61 -4.42 25.41
C ARG A 330 14.48 -5.11 26.15
N GLU A 331 13.57 -5.77 25.45
CA GLU A 331 12.47 -6.52 26.06
C GLU A 331 12.98 -7.77 26.80
N ARG A 332 13.92 -8.51 26.21
CA ARG A 332 14.60 -9.63 26.86
C ARG A 332 15.35 -9.19 28.13
N ASP A 333 16.03 -8.05 28.08
CA ASP A 333 16.78 -7.52 29.23
C ASP A 333 15.83 -7.02 30.32
N ARG A 334 14.67 -6.43 29.96
CA ARG A 334 13.58 -6.11 30.92
C ARG A 334 13.03 -7.36 31.60
N LEU A 335 12.79 -8.43 30.85
CA LEU A 335 12.29 -9.70 31.41
C LEU A 335 13.33 -10.35 32.34
N ARG A 336 14.62 -10.32 31.98
CA ARG A 336 15.72 -10.77 32.86
C ARG A 336 15.81 -9.94 34.13
N ALA A 337 15.73 -8.61 34.04
CA ALA A 337 15.76 -7.73 35.20
C ALA A 337 14.55 -7.95 36.12
N LYS A 338 13.36 -8.20 35.56
CA LYS A 338 12.16 -8.51 36.34
C LYS A 338 12.25 -9.88 37.01
N GLY A 339 12.75 -10.90 36.31
CA GLY A 339 13.02 -12.23 36.87
C GLY A 339 14.05 -12.20 37.99
N SER A 340 15.15 -11.48 37.82
CA SER A 340 16.20 -11.35 38.84
C SER A 340 15.73 -10.59 40.10
N ARG A 341 14.78 -9.67 39.95
CA ARG A 341 14.16 -8.95 41.07
C ARG A 341 13.20 -9.86 41.84
N MET A 342 12.42 -10.69 41.14
CA MET A 342 11.57 -11.73 41.76
C MET A 342 12.37 -12.80 42.50
N THR A 343 13.53 -13.22 42.00
CA THR A 343 14.40 -14.19 42.70
C THR A 343 15.10 -13.57 43.91
N SER A 344 15.36 -12.26 43.90
CA SER A 344 15.92 -11.54 45.05
C SER A 344 14.87 -11.35 46.15
N ASP A 345 13.62 -11.01 45.80
CA ASP A 345 12.51 -10.91 46.76
C ASP A 345 12.13 -12.28 47.33
N ALA A 346 12.26 -13.37 46.56
CA ALA A 346 12.04 -14.73 47.06
C ALA A 346 13.14 -15.22 48.01
N GLY A 347 14.35 -14.64 47.93
CA GLY A 347 15.46 -14.92 48.85
C GLY A 347 15.29 -14.32 50.25
N ASP A 348 14.42 -13.32 50.41
CA ASP A 348 14.18 -12.62 51.68
C ASP A 348 12.99 -13.20 52.48
N VAL A 349 12.31 -14.23 51.96
CA VAL A 349 11.19 -14.93 52.63
C VAL A 349 11.68 -16.14 53.45
N SER A 350 12.93 -16.12 53.92
CA SER A 350 13.48 -17.16 54.80
C SER A 350 13.31 -16.85 56.30
N ARG A 351 12.50 -15.84 56.66
CA ARG A 351 12.07 -15.59 58.05
C ARG A 351 10.57 -15.40 58.09
N LEU A 352 9.82 -16.46 58.42
CA LEU A 352 8.57 -16.51 59.21
C LEU A 352 8.05 -17.96 59.21
N PRO A 353 7.29 -18.38 60.25
CA PRO A 353 7.33 -19.75 60.76
C PRO A 353 6.28 -20.67 60.13
N LEU A 354 6.59 -21.97 60.16
CA LEU A 354 5.68 -23.09 59.92
C LEU A 354 4.36 -22.95 60.71
N TYR A 355 3.22 -22.88 60.00
CA TYR A 355 1.93 -23.39 60.49
C TYR A 355 1.07 -23.90 59.30
N HIS A 356 0.95 -25.22 59.17
CA HIS A 356 -0.30 -26.02 59.06
C HIS A 356 -1.54 -25.36 58.39
N VAL A 357 -2.29 -25.92 57.43
CA VAL A 357 -2.93 -27.26 57.35
C VAL A 357 -3.50 -27.52 55.93
N LYS A 358 -3.44 -28.80 55.52
CA LYS A 358 -4.24 -29.55 54.53
C LYS A 358 -5.64 -29.00 54.16
N SER A 359 -6.07 -29.21 52.91
CA SER A 359 -7.27 -30.02 52.59
C SER A 359 -7.46 -30.26 51.08
N ALA A 360 -7.69 -31.53 50.71
CA ALA A 360 -8.42 -32.12 49.56
C ALA A 360 -8.04 -31.63 48.13
N MET A 361 -7.59 -32.44 47.16
CA MET A 361 -7.90 -33.84 46.82
C MET A 361 -9.39 -34.18 46.87
N GLU A 362 -10.09 -33.75 45.81
CA GLU A 362 -10.98 -34.56 44.97
C GLU A 362 -10.93 -34.04 43.53
#